data_AF-A0A848LM76-F1
#
_entry.id   AF-A0A848LM76-F1
#
_cell.length_a   1.000
_cell.length_b   1.000
_cell.length_c   1.000
_cell.angle_alpha   90.00
_cell.angle_beta   90.00
_cell.angle_gamma   90.00
#
_symmetry.space_group_name_H-M   'P 1'
#
loop_
_entity.id
_entity.type
_entity.pdbx_description
1 polymer ?
#
loop_
_entity_poly.entity_id
_entity_poly.type
_entity_poly.pdbx_seq_one_letter_code
_entity_poly.pdbx_strand_id
1 'polypeptide(L)'
;MALREDQILRYSRQILLREVGGRGQESLLAGAARVDAIGASGMTAAAYLAGGGTPVAGTGSLTLGPWAPGFLVDADAVGQPQAAALDGAVPALNPDAAGAGRGGGLVAELPSAWSGEAPWVALGGDGRRAAVVFRGPDGCVWCFGETVRHLIQPPDGALGMALGALGALVFQRLRLGLGPALGGRWLLAPGVVEDLEVRRCARCAASAGPAPA
;
A
#
# COMPACT_ATOMS: atom_id res chain seq x y z
N MET A 1 -19.95 8.09 6.97
CA MET A 1 -20.95 8.57 5.99
C MET A 1 -21.65 7.32 5.53
N ALA A 2 -22.99 7.26 5.60
CA ALA A 2 -23.69 6.03 5.25
C ALA A 2 -23.42 5.63 3.79
N LEU A 3 -23.23 4.34 3.54
CA LEU A 3 -23.06 3.79 2.19
C LEU A 3 -24.32 4.00 1.35
N ARG A 4 -24.14 4.34 0.07
CA ARG A 4 -25.23 4.35 -0.91
C ARG A 4 -25.59 2.93 -1.35
N GLU A 5 -26.78 2.74 -1.91
CA GLU A 5 -27.24 1.43 -2.38
C GLU A 5 -26.32 0.81 -3.45
N ASP A 6 -25.85 1.62 -4.40
CA ASP A 6 -24.89 1.18 -5.42
C ASP A 6 -23.54 0.75 -4.81
N GLN A 7 -23.08 1.44 -3.76
CA GLN A 7 -21.87 1.08 -3.02
C GLN A 7 -22.05 -0.22 -2.22
N ILE A 8 -23.22 -0.42 -1.60
CA ILE A 8 -23.54 -1.67 -0.89
C ILE A 8 -23.46 -2.86 -1.86
N LEU A 9 -24.02 -2.73 -3.06
CA LEU A 9 -23.95 -3.77 -4.08
C LEU A 9 -22.51 -4.00 -4.57
N ARG A 10 -21.79 -2.92 -4.92
CA ARG A 10 -20.39 -2.98 -5.39
C ARG A 10 -19.46 -3.66 -4.38
N TYR A 11 -19.59 -3.31 -3.10
CA TYR A 11 -18.70 -3.80 -2.02
C TYR A 11 -19.29 -4.94 -1.21
N SER A 12 -20.40 -5.55 -1.67
CA SER A 12 -21.13 -6.61 -0.95
C SER A 12 -20.22 -7.71 -0.42
N ARG A 13 -19.28 -8.22 -1.23
CA ARG A 13 -18.34 -9.28 -0.83
C ARG A 13 -17.41 -8.88 0.32
N GLN A 14 -17.04 -7.61 0.41
CA GLN A 14 -16.20 -7.08 1.50
C GLN A 14 -17.05 -6.80 2.74
N ILE A 15 -18.23 -6.20 2.55
CA ILE A 15 -19.18 -5.88 3.63
C ILE A 15 -19.62 -7.15 4.38
N LEU A 16 -19.72 -8.29 3.70
CA LEU A 16 -20.06 -9.57 4.33
C LEU A 16 -18.95 -10.12 5.26
N LEU A 17 -17.72 -9.64 5.15
CA LEU A 17 -16.64 -10.05 6.05
C LEU A 17 -16.82 -9.40 7.42
N ARG A 18 -16.79 -10.22 8.48
CA ARG A 18 -17.01 -9.78 9.86
C ARG A 18 -16.02 -8.68 10.29
N GLU A 19 -14.79 -8.78 9.84
CA GLU A 19 -13.70 -7.84 10.16
C GLU A 19 -13.83 -6.50 9.43
N VAL A 20 -14.63 -6.44 8.35
CA VAL A 20 -14.84 -5.21 7.56
C VAL A 20 -16.22 -4.65 7.87
N GLY A 21 -17.29 -5.36 7.51
CA GLY A 21 -18.66 -4.86 7.68
C GLY A 21 -18.94 -3.57 6.90
N GLY A 22 -20.15 -3.01 7.07
CA GLY A 22 -20.49 -1.72 6.48
C GLY A 22 -19.60 -0.58 7.00
N ARG A 23 -19.33 -0.57 8.31
CA ARG A 23 -18.48 0.45 8.95
C ARG A 23 -17.03 0.43 8.46
N GLY A 24 -16.46 -0.75 8.25
CA GLY A 24 -15.11 -0.86 7.67
C GLY A 24 -15.09 -0.33 6.25
N GLN A 25 -16.09 -0.66 5.43
CA GLN A 25 -16.18 -0.14 4.07
C GLN A 25 -16.32 1.40 4.05
N GLU A 26 -17.12 1.98 4.94
CA GLU A 26 -17.19 3.44 5.12
C GLU A 26 -15.82 4.05 5.48
N SER A 27 -15.05 3.37 6.33
CA SER A 27 -13.70 3.81 6.72
C SER A 27 -12.69 3.75 5.57
N LEU A 28 -12.79 2.73 4.70
CA LEU A 28 -11.98 2.61 3.49
C LEU A 28 -12.31 3.73 2.49
N LEU A 29 -13.60 3.98 2.24
CA LEU A 29 -14.06 5.06 1.36
C LEU A 29 -13.65 6.46 1.85
N ALA A 30 -13.51 6.64 3.16
CA ALA A 30 -13.16 7.93 3.74
C ALA A 30 -11.66 8.25 3.70
N GLY A 31 -10.76 7.27 3.55
CA GLY A 31 -9.32 7.46 3.69
C GLY A 31 -8.53 7.26 2.42
N ALA A 32 -7.78 8.26 1.98
CA ALA A 32 -6.98 8.15 0.77
C ALA A 32 -5.68 7.36 0.96
N ALA A 33 -5.27 6.67 -0.11
CA ALA A 33 -3.93 6.16 -0.30
C ALA A 33 -3.21 7.04 -1.32
N ARG A 34 -2.14 7.70 -0.89
CA ARG A 34 -1.19 8.32 -1.83
C ARG A 34 -0.26 7.24 -2.36
N VAL A 35 -0.04 7.22 -3.67
CA VAL A 35 0.81 6.23 -4.33
C VAL A 35 2.03 6.93 -4.94
N ASP A 36 3.22 6.59 -4.47
CA ASP A 36 4.51 7.07 -4.97
C ASP A 36 5.27 5.90 -5.61
N ALA A 37 4.88 5.55 -6.83
CA ALA A 37 5.37 4.36 -7.51
C ALA A 37 5.05 4.38 -9.01
N ILE A 38 5.91 3.75 -9.82
CA ILE A 38 5.74 3.65 -11.28
C ILE A 38 5.87 2.22 -11.81
N GLY A 39 6.33 1.29 -10.98
CA GLY A 39 6.48 -0.11 -11.33
C GLY A 39 5.17 -0.89 -11.19
N ALA A 40 5.25 -2.16 -11.60
CA ALA A 40 4.13 -3.08 -11.56
C ALA A 40 3.57 -3.26 -10.14
N SER A 41 4.40 -3.19 -9.11
CA SER A 41 3.95 -3.38 -7.73
C SER A 41 3.10 -2.21 -7.24
N GLY A 42 3.53 -0.97 -7.51
CA GLY A 42 2.76 0.23 -7.20
C GLY A 42 1.45 0.33 -7.96
N MET A 43 1.48 0.07 -9.27
CA MET A 43 0.27 0.09 -10.11
C MET A 43 -0.72 -1.00 -9.67
N THR A 44 -0.21 -2.18 -9.30
CA THR A 44 -1.04 -3.25 -8.76
C THR A 44 -1.66 -2.84 -7.42
N ALA A 45 -0.88 -2.24 -6.52
CA ALA A 45 -1.38 -1.76 -5.25
C ALA A 45 -2.50 -0.71 -5.45
N ALA A 46 -2.28 0.28 -6.32
CA ALA A 46 -3.28 1.28 -6.68
C ALA A 46 -4.59 0.65 -7.17
N ALA A 47 -4.51 -0.36 -8.03
CA ALA A 47 -5.70 -1.01 -8.57
C ALA A 47 -6.50 -1.77 -7.51
N TYR A 48 -5.82 -2.52 -6.63
CA TYR A 48 -6.50 -3.25 -5.54
C TYR A 48 -7.08 -2.30 -4.48
N LEU A 49 -6.39 -1.18 -4.20
CA LEU A 49 -6.90 -0.14 -3.32
C LEU A 49 -8.18 0.49 -3.88
N ALA A 50 -8.13 0.91 -5.16
CA ALA A 50 -9.28 1.50 -5.84
C ALA A 50 -10.45 0.50 -5.95
N GLY A 51 -10.19 -0.75 -6.35
CA GLY A 51 -11.20 -1.82 -6.40
C GLY A 51 -11.81 -2.12 -5.03
N GLY A 52 -11.03 -1.98 -3.95
CA GLY A 52 -11.48 -2.07 -2.56
C GLY A 52 -12.27 -0.87 -2.05
N GLY A 53 -12.39 0.20 -2.85
CA GLY A 53 -13.06 1.44 -2.45
C GLY A 53 -12.22 2.32 -1.54
N THR A 54 -10.90 2.18 -1.55
CA THR A 54 -9.98 3.16 -0.98
C THR A 54 -9.67 4.22 -2.04
N PRO A 55 -9.93 5.51 -1.81
CA PRO A 55 -9.53 6.57 -2.74
C PRO A 55 -8.03 6.54 -3.02
N VAL A 56 -7.64 6.67 -4.29
CA VAL A 56 -6.23 6.61 -4.72
C VAL A 56 -5.86 7.91 -5.41
N ALA A 57 -4.70 8.46 -5.02
CA ALA A 57 -4.11 9.61 -5.68
C ALA A 57 -2.61 9.37 -5.90
N GLY A 58 -2.11 9.66 -7.10
CA GLY A 58 -0.67 9.72 -7.33
C GLY A 58 -0.05 10.89 -6.55
N THR A 59 1.20 10.75 -6.17
CA THR A 59 1.96 11.82 -5.48
C THR A 59 3.36 11.92 -6.07
N GLY A 60 3.96 13.10 -5.93
CA GLY A 60 5.32 13.34 -6.40
C GLY A 60 5.39 13.76 -7.87
N SER A 61 6.57 13.59 -8.45
CA SER A 61 6.91 14.05 -9.81
C SER A 61 7.38 12.90 -10.71
N LEU A 62 6.97 11.66 -10.41
CA LEU A 62 7.36 10.50 -11.19
C LEU A 62 6.67 10.51 -12.56
N THR A 63 7.40 10.06 -13.57
CA THR A 63 6.92 9.89 -14.95
C THR A 63 6.90 8.42 -15.30
N LEU A 64 5.84 7.96 -15.95
CA LEU A 64 5.69 6.55 -16.34
C LEU A 64 6.71 6.16 -17.42
N GLY A 65 7.49 5.13 -17.14
CA GLY A 65 8.43 4.52 -18.09
C GLY A 65 7.79 3.41 -18.94
N PRO A 66 8.57 2.78 -19.85
CA PRO A 66 8.06 1.75 -20.77
C PRO A 66 7.58 0.46 -20.08
N TRP A 67 7.92 0.27 -18.80
CA TRP A 67 7.56 -0.88 -17.98
C TRP A 67 6.29 -0.65 -17.14
N ALA A 68 5.80 0.58 -17.10
CA ALA A 68 4.61 0.95 -16.33
C ALA A 68 3.29 0.35 -16.86
N PRO A 69 3.09 0.17 -18.18
CA PRO A 69 1.83 -0.37 -18.69
C PRO A 69 1.49 -1.73 -18.07
N GLY A 70 0.23 -1.90 -17.71
CA GLY A 70 -0.29 -3.08 -17.04
C GLY A 70 -1.80 -3.08 -17.03
N PHE A 71 -2.40 -3.75 -16.06
CA PHE A 71 -3.87 -3.88 -16.01
C PHE A 71 -4.60 -2.65 -15.44
N LEU A 72 -3.88 -1.67 -14.90
CA LEU A 72 -4.46 -0.39 -14.44
C LEU A 72 -4.19 0.76 -15.40
N VAL A 73 -2.95 0.90 -15.88
CA VAL A 73 -2.53 1.98 -16.77
C VAL A 73 -2.15 1.42 -18.13
N ASP A 74 -2.69 2.02 -19.19
CA ASP A 74 -2.50 1.56 -20.56
C ASP A 74 -1.15 2.02 -21.15
N ALA A 75 -0.78 1.45 -22.30
CA ALA A 75 0.45 1.78 -23.01
C ALA A 75 0.57 3.26 -23.39
N ASP A 76 -0.57 3.94 -23.65
CA ASP A 76 -0.62 5.36 -23.99
C ASP A 76 -0.26 6.28 -22.82
N ALA A 77 -0.19 5.75 -21.60
CA ALA A 77 0.21 6.48 -20.41
C ALA A 77 1.74 6.66 -20.29
N VAL A 78 2.54 5.97 -21.11
CA VAL A 78 4.01 6.10 -21.10
C VAL A 78 4.41 7.55 -21.40
N GLY A 79 5.34 8.08 -20.60
CA GLY A 79 5.79 9.48 -20.69
C GLY A 79 4.90 10.49 -19.98
N GLN A 80 3.73 10.08 -19.47
CA GLN A 80 2.85 10.94 -18.68
C GLN A 80 3.28 10.98 -17.20
N PRO A 81 2.98 12.07 -16.47
CA PRO A 81 3.09 12.09 -15.02
C PRO A 81 2.24 10.99 -14.39
N GLN A 82 2.79 10.28 -13.41
CA GLN A 82 2.12 9.17 -12.73
C GLN A 82 0.78 9.59 -12.10
N ALA A 83 0.73 10.77 -11.49
CA ALA A 83 -0.51 11.31 -10.94
C ALA A 83 -1.61 11.48 -12.01
N ALA A 84 -1.26 12.04 -13.18
CA ALA A 84 -2.21 12.22 -14.28
C ALA A 84 -2.72 10.89 -14.84
N ALA A 85 -1.85 9.89 -14.94
CA ALA A 85 -2.26 8.55 -15.36
C ALA A 85 -3.23 7.90 -14.37
N LEU A 86 -2.99 8.04 -13.06
CA LEU A 86 -3.90 7.53 -12.02
C LEU A 86 -5.23 8.30 -11.98
N ASP A 87 -5.21 9.61 -12.20
CA ASP A 87 -6.43 10.43 -12.25
C ASP A 87 -7.38 10.00 -13.37
N GLY A 88 -6.84 9.47 -14.48
CA GLY A 88 -7.64 8.87 -15.55
C GLY A 88 -8.06 7.42 -15.28
N ALA A 89 -7.12 6.59 -14.80
CA ALA A 89 -7.34 5.14 -14.65
C ALA A 89 -8.24 4.77 -13.46
N VAL A 90 -8.05 5.43 -12.31
CA VAL A 90 -8.75 5.08 -11.07
C VAL A 90 -10.27 5.25 -11.18
N PRO A 91 -10.81 6.37 -11.70
CA PRO A 91 -12.26 6.52 -11.84
C PRO A 91 -12.88 5.54 -12.84
N ALA A 92 -12.13 5.15 -13.89
CA ALA A 92 -12.57 4.15 -14.86
C ALA A 92 -12.70 2.75 -14.22
N LEU A 93 -11.79 2.41 -13.30
CA LEU A 93 -11.87 1.17 -12.52
C LEU A 93 -12.96 1.24 -11.43
N ASN A 94 -12.94 2.30 -10.63
CA ASN A 94 -13.90 2.51 -9.56
C ASN A 94 -14.14 4.01 -9.29
N PRO A 95 -15.32 4.55 -9.67
CA PRO A 95 -15.61 5.98 -9.49
C PRO A 95 -15.68 6.40 -8.01
N ASP A 96 -15.97 5.47 -7.10
CA ASP A 96 -15.98 5.74 -5.65
C ASP A 96 -14.57 5.96 -5.07
N ALA A 97 -13.53 5.53 -5.79
CA ALA A 97 -12.13 5.68 -5.39
C ALA A 97 -11.44 6.90 -6.06
N ALA A 98 -12.19 7.70 -6.81
CA ALA A 98 -11.65 8.88 -7.49
C ALA A 98 -11.29 10.00 -6.50
N GLY A 99 -10.16 10.66 -6.75
CA GLY A 99 -9.77 11.93 -6.12
C GLY A 99 -8.90 11.81 -4.86
N ALA A 100 -8.34 12.95 -4.48
CA ALA A 100 -7.58 13.10 -3.24
C ALA A 100 -8.55 13.15 -2.04
N GLY A 101 -8.88 12.00 -1.47
CA GLY A 101 -9.64 11.93 -0.21
C GLY A 101 -8.98 12.73 0.94
N ARG A 102 -9.70 12.87 2.06
CA ARG A 102 -9.22 13.63 3.23
C ARG A 102 -8.42 12.72 4.18
N GLY A 103 -7.23 13.18 4.59
CA GLY A 103 -6.28 12.36 5.35
C GLY A 103 -5.73 11.22 4.49
N GLY A 104 -4.53 10.73 4.80
CA GLY A 104 -4.02 9.68 3.93
C GLY A 104 -2.68 9.08 4.30
N GLY A 105 -2.61 7.79 4.03
CA GLY A 105 -1.38 7.03 4.09
C GLY A 105 -0.56 7.15 2.80
N LEU A 106 0.59 6.49 2.80
CA LEU A 106 1.50 6.42 1.66
C LEU A 106 1.80 4.96 1.33
N VAL A 107 1.58 4.58 0.08
CA VAL A 107 2.11 3.35 -0.50
C VAL A 107 3.19 3.77 -1.48
N ALA A 108 4.41 3.27 -1.30
CA ALA A 108 5.53 3.67 -2.15
C ALA A 108 6.44 2.49 -2.50
N GLU A 109 6.96 2.50 -3.72
CA GLU A 109 8.07 1.63 -4.11
C GLU A 109 9.38 2.23 -3.57
N LEU A 110 10.29 1.36 -3.11
CA LEU A 110 11.61 1.81 -2.67
C LEU A 110 12.52 2.08 -3.87
N PRO A 111 13.42 3.08 -3.79
CA PRO A 111 13.56 4.04 -2.69
C PRO A 111 12.49 5.16 -2.74
N SER A 112 12.03 5.60 -1.57
CA SER A 112 11.09 6.73 -1.46
C SER A 112 11.34 7.52 -0.17
N ALA A 113 10.90 8.79 -0.17
CA ALA A 113 10.90 9.66 1.00
C ALA A 113 9.57 9.58 1.74
N TRP A 114 9.64 9.37 3.06
CA TRP A 114 8.46 9.10 3.88
C TRP A 114 8.04 10.35 4.66
N SER A 115 6.80 10.79 4.46
CA SER A 115 6.25 11.94 5.17
C SER A 115 4.72 11.91 5.21
N GLY A 116 4.13 12.71 6.11
CA GLY A 116 2.69 12.80 6.30
C GLY A 116 2.13 11.74 7.23
N GLU A 117 0.81 11.57 7.19
CA GLU A 117 0.09 10.67 8.09
C GLU A 117 0.31 9.19 7.72
N ALA A 118 0.18 8.32 8.73
CA ALA A 118 0.14 6.88 8.52
C ALA A 118 -1.28 6.43 8.04
N PRO A 119 -1.41 5.24 7.44
CA PRO A 119 -0.40 4.19 7.35
C PRO A 119 0.63 4.40 6.22
N TRP A 120 1.85 3.92 6.44
CA TRP A 120 2.89 3.84 5.42
C TRP A 120 3.12 2.38 5.04
N VAL A 121 3.25 2.11 3.75
CA VAL A 121 3.52 0.78 3.20
C VAL A 121 4.61 0.90 2.14
N ALA A 122 5.79 0.35 2.45
CA ALA A 122 6.92 0.25 1.55
C ALA A 122 6.88 -1.07 0.78
N LEU A 123 7.06 -0.97 -0.53
CA LEU A 123 7.21 -2.09 -1.45
C LEU A 123 8.69 -2.14 -1.89
N GLY A 124 9.39 -3.23 -1.56
CA GLY A 124 10.80 -3.38 -1.90
C GLY A 124 11.21 -4.84 -1.99
N GLY A 125 12.51 -5.10 -1.82
CA GLY A 125 13.06 -6.45 -1.79
C GLY A 125 14.52 -6.50 -1.36
N ASP A 126 15.12 -7.68 -1.48
CA ASP A 126 16.55 -7.92 -1.22
C ASP A 126 17.29 -8.52 -2.44
N GLY A 127 16.65 -8.48 -3.62
CA GLY A 127 17.14 -9.09 -4.87
C GLY A 127 16.77 -10.57 -5.03
N ARG A 128 16.29 -11.23 -3.96
CA ARG A 128 15.78 -12.62 -4.01
C ARG A 128 14.33 -12.73 -3.61
N ARG A 129 13.89 -11.88 -2.68
CA ARG A 129 12.56 -11.86 -2.06
C ARG A 129 11.96 -10.47 -2.20
N ALA A 130 10.65 -10.42 -2.29
CA ALA A 130 9.88 -9.18 -2.20
C ALA A 130 9.55 -8.88 -0.73
N ALA A 131 9.42 -7.61 -0.38
CA ALA A 131 9.18 -7.17 0.99
C ALA A 131 8.08 -6.11 1.04
N VAL A 132 7.10 -6.32 1.93
CA VAL A 132 6.21 -5.26 2.39
C VAL A 132 6.65 -4.87 3.79
N VAL A 133 7.03 -3.62 4.01
CA VAL A 133 7.27 -3.07 5.36
C VAL A 133 6.22 -2.01 5.62
N PHE A 134 5.60 -2.02 6.79
CA PHE A 134 4.45 -1.17 7.03
C PHE A 134 4.42 -0.57 8.42
N ARG A 135 3.81 0.61 8.53
CA ARG A 135 3.70 1.40 9.76
C ARG A 135 2.29 2.00 9.86
N GLY A 136 1.55 1.67 10.90
CA GLY A 136 0.33 2.36 11.32
C GLY A 136 0.62 3.62 12.15
N PRO A 137 -0.42 4.33 12.63
CA PRO A 137 -0.27 5.58 13.38
C PRO A 137 0.65 5.47 14.61
N ASP A 138 0.54 4.37 15.35
CA ASP A 138 1.32 4.12 16.57
C ASP A 138 2.68 3.43 16.31
N GLY A 139 3.01 3.14 15.04
CA GLY A 139 4.27 2.51 14.68
C GLY A 139 5.46 3.46 14.86
N CYS A 140 6.60 2.96 15.32
CA CYS A 140 7.78 3.81 15.44
C CYS A 140 8.35 4.18 14.06
N VAL A 141 8.38 5.49 13.74
CA VAL A 141 8.95 6.04 12.49
C VAL A 141 10.40 5.61 12.28
N TRP A 142 11.23 5.64 13.33
CA TRP A 142 12.64 5.29 13.24
C TRP A 142 12.88 3.80 12.97
N CYS A 143 12.10 2.90 13.60
CA CYS A 143 12.20 1.46 13.33
C CYS A 143 11.77 1.14 11.89
N PHE A 144 10.72 1.81 11.39
CA PHE A 144 10.33 1.70 9.99
C PHE A 144 11.48 2.15 9.06
N GLY A 145 12.03 3.35 9.28
CA GLY A 145 13.14 3.89 8.48
C GLY A 145 14.40 3.01 8.52
N GLU A 146 14.76 2.52 9.71
CA GLU A 146 15.87 1.60 9.91
C GLU A 146 15.65 0.27 9.19
N THR A 147 14.39 -0.18 9.03
CA THR A 147 14.09 -1.43 8.32
C THR A 147 14.19 -1.23 6.81
N VAL A 148 13.52 -0.20 6.27
CA VAL A 148 13.44 0.01 4.81
C VAL A 148 14.76 0.43 4.17
N ARG A 149 15.68 1.06 4.92
CA ARG A 149 16.98 1.48 4.37
C ARG A 149 17.92 0.34 3.95
N HIS A 150 17.63 -0.90 4.37
CA HIS A 150 18.39 -2.09 3.96
C HIS A 150 17.70 -2.87 2.84
N LEU A 151 16.57 -2.37 2.34
CA LEU A 151 15.86 -2.95 1.21
C LEU A 151 16.19 -2.16 -0.06
N ILE A 152 16.05 -2.84 -1.19
CA ILE A 152 16.21 -2.27 -2.52
C ILE A 152 14.83 -2.18 -3.21
N GLN A 153 14.86 -1.73 -4.48
CA GLN A 153 13.68 -1.72 -5.33
C GLN A 153 12.95 -3.06 -5.36
N PRO A 154 11.62 -3.06 -5.49
CA PRO A 154 10.84 -4.29 -5.57
C PRO A 154 11.22 -5.09 -6.83
N PRO A 155 11.02 -6.41 -6.80
CA PRO A 155 11.15 -7.23 -8.02
C PRO A 155 10.05 -6.89 -9.02
N ASP A 156 10.33 -7.10 -10.30
CA ASP A 156 9.37 -6.93 -11.39
C ASP A 156 8.52 -8.19 -11.64
N GLY A 157 7.70 -8.14 -12.68
CA GLY A 157 6.90 -9.27 -13.16
C GLY A 157 5.84 -9.73 -12.17
N ALA A 158 5.54 -11.04 -12.18
CA ALA A 158 4.47 -11.61 -11.35
C ALA A 158 4.71 -11.46 -9.84
N LEU A 159 5.98 -11.52 -9.40
CA LEU A 159 6.31 -11.31 -7.98
C LEU A 159 6.09 -9.85 -7.57
N GLY A 160 6.42 -8.89 -8.44
CA GLY A 160 6.09 -7.48 -8.24
C GLY A 160 4.59 -7.22 -8.16
N MET A 161 3.80 -7.82 -9.05
CA MET A 161 2.34 -7.72 -8.99
C MET A 161 1.79 -8.31 -7.68
N ALA A 162 2.24 -9.51 -7.29
CA ALA A 162 1.82 -10.13 -6.04
C ALA A 162 2.21 -9.28 -4.81
N LEU A 163 3.39 -8.65 -4.84
CA LEU A 163 3.84 -7.70 -3.82
C LEU A 163 2.88 -6.51 -3.72
N GLY A 164 2.48 -5.92 -4.85
CA GLY A 164 1.52 -4.82 -4.90
C GLY A 164 0.17 -5.18 -4.27
N ALA A 165 -0.35 -6.37 -4.60
CA ALA A 165 -1.60 -6.87 -4.04
C ALA A 165 -1.51 -7.07 -2.51
N LEU A 166 -0.39 -7.64 -2.03
CA LEU A 166 -0.12 -7.80 -0.60
C LEU A 166 0.00 -6.42 0.09
N GLY A 167 0.66 -5.45 -0.55
CA GLY A 167 0.79 -4.08 -0.08
C GLY A 167 -0.56 -3.39 0.10
N ALA A 168 -1.45 -3.50 -0.89
CA ALA A 168 -2.82 -2.97 -0.82
C ALA A 168 -3.62 -3.60 0.32
N LEU A 169 -3.54 -4.93 0.48
CA LEU A 169 -4.18 -5.64 1.58
C LEU A 169 -3.68 -5.15 2.94
N VAL A 170 -2.36 -5.03 3.10
CA VAL A 170 -1.75 -4.53 4.34
C VAL A 170 -2.20 -3.09 4.63
N PHE A 171 -2.24 -2.21 3.62
CA PHE A 171 -2.70 -0.83 3.78
C PHE A 171 -4.14 -0.77 4.29
N GLN A 172 -5.07 -1.50 3.65
CA GLN A 172 -6.48 -1.54 4.05
C GLN A 172 -6.66 -2.12 5.45
N ARG A 173 -5.91 -3.17 5.80
CA ARG A 173 -5.92 -3.73 7.15
C ARG A 173 -5.48 -2.70 8.19
N LEU A 174 -4.41 -1.95 7.94
CA LEU A 174 -3.96 -0.89 8.85
C LEU A 174 -5.02 0.21 9.00
N ARG A 175 -5.68 0.61 7.91
CA ARG A 175 -6.79 1.58 7.94
C ARG A 175 -7.97 1.10 8.77
N LEU A 176 -8.22 -0.20 8.80
CA LEU A 176 -9.25 -0.84 9.60
C LEU A 176 -8.80 -1.15 11.04
N GLY A 177 -7.58 -0.78 11.43
CA GLY A 177 -7.03 -1.12 12.75
C GLY A 177 -6.76 -2.62 12.93
N LEU A 178 -6.56 -3.35 11.84
CA LEU A 178 -6.35 -4.79 11.83
C LEU A 178 -4.85 -5.11 11.73
N GLY A 179 -4.29 -5.66 12.82
CA GLY A 179 -2.90 -6.11 12.88
C GLY A 179 -1.99 -5.15 13.64
N PRO A 180 -0.67 -5.42 13.67
CA PRO A 180 0.27 -4.63 14.44
C PRO A 180 0.50 -3.25 13.83
N ALA A 181 0.85 -2.27 14.67
CA ALA A 181 1.15 -0.90 14.23
C ALA A 181 2.49 -0.77 13.48
N LEU A 182 3.35 -1.79 13.48
CA LEU A 182 4.61 -1.82 12.73
C LEU A 182 4.94 -3.28 12.44
N GLY A 183 5.35 -3.59 11.23
CA GLY A 183 5.69 -4.95 10.83
C GLY A 183 6.29 -5.03 9.44
N GLY A 184 6.65 -6.24 9.05
CA GLY A 184 7.00 -6.53 7.68
C GLY A 184 6.62 -7.94 7.27
N ARG A 185 6.56 -8.17 5.97
CA ARG A 185 6.32 -9.47 5.35
C ARG A 185 7.32 -9.68 4.22
N TRP A 186 7.97 -10.84 4.21
CA TRP A 186 8.61 -11.36 3.01
C TRP A 186 7.57 -12.03 2.14
N LEU A 187 7.72 -11.89 0.83
CA LEU A 187 6.97 -12.62 -0.18
C LEU A 187 7.97 -13.29 -1.12
N LEU A 188 7.88 -14.62 -1.19
CA LEU A 188 8.74 -15.47 -2.00
C LEU A 188 7.90 -16.17 -3.07
N ALA A 189 8.46 -16.32 -4.27
CA ALA A 189 7.83 -17.14 -5.30
C ALA A 189 7.77 -18.62 -4.84
N PRO A 190 6.65 -19.35 -5.07
CA PRO A 190 5.50 -18.95 -5.89
C PRO A 190 4.35 -18.25 -5.13
N GLY A 191 4.52 -17.83 -3.88
CA GLY A 191 3.48 -17.13 -3.10
C GLY A 191 3.58 -17.32 -1.58
N VAL A 192 4.75 -17.68 -1.07
CA VAL A 192 4.97 -17.92 0.36
C VAL A 192 5.15 -16.58 1.05
N VAL A 193 4.36 -16.33 2.10
CA VAL A 193 4.44 -15.12 2.92
C VAL A 193 5.04 -15.48 4.27
N GLU A 194 6.13 -14.81 4.63
CA GLU A 194 6.84 -15.00 5.90
C GLU A 194 6.93 -13.68 6.66
N ASP A 195 7.16 -13.74 7.97
CA ASP A 195 7.41 -12.54 8.76
C ASP A 195 8.78 -11.94 8.41
N LEU A 196 8.81 -10.63 8.17
CA LEU A 196 10.05 -9.86 8.09
C LEU A 196 10.31 -9.21 9.44
N GLU A 197 11.49 -9.49 10.00
CA GLU A 197 11.90 -8.92 11.28
C GLU A 197 12.19 -7.42 11.14
N VAL A 198 11.41 -6.62 11.87
CA VAL A 198 11.58 -5.17 11.93
C VAL A 198 12.83 -4.83 12.72
N ARG A 199 13.72 -4.03 12.12
CA ARG A 199 14.90 -3.50 12.80
C ARG A 199 14.47 -2.42 13.79
N ARG A 200 14.95 -2.52 15.03
CA ARG A 200 14.64 -1.57 16.10
C ARG A 200 15.64 -0.43 16.12
N CYS A 201 15.14 0.80 16.25
CA CYS A 201 16.01 1.94 16.55
C CYS A 201 16.60 1.84 17.96
N ALA A 202 17.68 2.57 18.24
CA ALA A 202 18.37 2.54 19.53
C ALA A 202 17.41 2.74 20.73
N ARG A 203 16.45 3.65 20.62
CA ARG A 203 15.44 3.92 21.66
C ARG A 203 14.53 2.72 21.93
N CYS A 204 13.96 2.13 20.88
CA CYS A 204 13.06 0.98 20.99
C CYS A 204 13.79 -0.30 21.39
N ALA A 205 15.07 -0.43 21.04
CA ALA A 205 15.92 -1.52 21.49
C ALA A 205 16.19 -1.42 23.01
N ALA A 206 16.50 -0.23 23.52
CA ALA A 206 16.73 -0.02 24.95
C ALA A 206 15.47 -0.25 25.81
N SER A 207 14.27 0.05 25.30
CA SER A 207 13.01 -0.14 26.04
C SER A 207 12.54 -1.60 26.11
N ALA A 208 13.12 -2.51 25.33
CA ALA A 208 12.65 -3.90 25.25
C ALA A 208 13.04 -4.78 26.44
N GLY A 209 13.87 -4.28 27.36
CA GLY A 209 14.50 -5.09 28.41
C GLY A 209 15.48 -6.13 27.85
N PRO A 210 16.38 -6.69 28.67
CA PRO A 210 17.15 -7.86 28.25
C PRO A 210 16.18 -9.02 27.94
N ALA A 211 16.47 -9.80 26.90
CA ALA A 211 15.73 -11.02 26.61
C ALA A 211 15.75 -11.93 27.86
N PRO A 212 14.64 -12.62 28.20
CA PRO A 212 14.66 -13.58 29.30
C PRO A 212 15.74 -14.62 29.03
N ALA A 213 16.59 -14.85 30.03
CA ALA A 213 17.71 -15.79 30.01
C ALA A 213 17.24 -17.25 29.88
#